data_AF-A0A7W7RI27-F1
#
_entry.id   AF-A0A7W7RI27-F1
#
_cell.length_a   1.000
_cell.length_b   1.000
_cell.length_c   1.000
_cell.angle_alpha   90.00
_cell.angle_beta   90.00
_cell.angle_gamma   90.00
#
_symmetry.space_group_name_H-M   'P 1'
#
loop_
_entity.id
_entity.type
_entity.pdbx_description
1 polymer ?
#
loop_
_entity_poly.entity_id
_entity_poly.type
_entity_poly.pdbx_seq_one_letter_code
_entity_poly.pdbx_strand_id
1 'polypeptide(L)'
;MAHVSGDRLLVLTDSVDYHPWGYLGPALLLDLHNGRLVAELRGERGAPMGNGRFLVGLQGYDVFDTWLHDRDGTLLTSWRSFGYYIPDPDSTVRVIEQPNRTPPSTHVVRLLPDGGIERGPSLSAGRPPTPVVLADGTAMVLDQGVLRAFDWSLRGEEVARLLSVEPNKLHLFPSRVRLEGDRLTVTVTELRNLAQVQAVEPVQAVERNQWTFACQQAGR
;
A
#
# COMPACT_ATOMS: atom_id res chain seq x y z
N MET A 1 -7.97 -9.71 5.01
CA MET A 1 -7.83 -8.39 5.70
C MET A 1 -9.21 -7.83 6.01
N ALA A 2 -9.39 -6.99 7.02
CA ALA A 2 -10.69 -6.41 7.37
C ALA A 2 -10.62 -4.89 7.59
N HIS A 3 -11.64 -4.16 7.13
CA HIS A 3 -11.76 -2.70 7.24
C HIS A 3 -13.14 -2.31 7.76
N VAL A 4 -13.19 -1.40 8.73
CA VAL A 4 -14.45 -0.88 9.29
C VAL A 4 -14.67 0.55 8.80
N SER A 5 -15.90 0.85 8.39
CA SER A 5 -16.37 2.18 8.00
C SER A 5 -17.81 2.32 8.46
N GLY A 6 -18.08 3.19 9.43
CA GLY A 6 -19.44 3.34 9.98
C GLY A 6 -20.03 2.01 10.48
N ASP A 7 -21.21 1.65 9.96
CA ASP A 7 -21.96 0.42 10.27
C ASP A 7 -21.64 -0.75 9.31
N ARG A 8 -20.50 -0.68 8.62
CA ARG A 8 -20.08 -1.68 7.63
C ARG A 8 -18.69 -2.23 7.90
N LEU A 9 -18.51 -3.48 7.48
CA LEU A 9 -17.27 -4.22 7.51
C LEU A 9 -16.96 -4.74 6.10
N LEU A 10 -15.81 -4.35 5.54
CA LEU A 10 -15.25 -4.98 4.34
C LEU A 10 -14.25 -6.05 4.75
N VAL A 11 -14.44 -7.27 4.27
CA VAL A 11 -13.51 -8.40 4.48
C VAL A 11 -12.94 -8.85 3.15
N LEU A 12 -11.64 -8.70 2.96
CA LEU A 12 -10.90 -9.26 1.83
C LEU A 12 -10.48 -10.69 2.21
N THR A 13 -10.90 -11.65 1.41
CA THR A 13 -10.67 -13.09 1.67
C THR A 13 -9.69 -13.69 0.67
N ASP A 14 -9.10 -14.82 1.04
CA ASP A 14 -8.36 -15.69 0.13
C ASP A 14 -9.22 -16.92 -0.16
N SER A 15 -9.05 -17.49 -1.35
CA SER A 15 -9.68 -18.72 -1.82
C SER A 15 -8.66 -19.87 -1.81
N VAL A 16 -9.13 -21.09 -1.65
CA VAL A 16 -8.30 -22.29 -1.88
C VAL A 16 -8.21 -22.65 -3.36
N ASP A 17 -9.15 -22.15 -4.17
CA ASP A 17 -9.18 -22.38 -5.60
C ASP A 17 -8.29 -21.38 -6.33
N TYR A 18 -7.35 -21.89 -7.12
CA TYR A 18 -6.51 -21.05 -7.97
C TYR A 18 -7.30 -20.60 -9.21
N HIS A 19 -7.24 -19.31 -9.51
CA HIS A 19 -7.84 -18.70 -10.71
C HIS A 19 -6.90 -17.60 -11.23
N PRO A 20 -7.25 -16.81 -12.27
CA PRO A 20 -6.31 -15.85 -12.85
C PRO A 20 -5.65 -14.94 -11.81
N TRP A 21 -6.40 -14.38 -10.85
CA TRP A 21 -5.84 -13.54 -9.77
C TRP A 21 -5.23 -14.34 -8.59
N GLY A 22 -4.74 -15.55 -8.83
CA GLY A 22 -4.13 -16.40 -7.83
C GLY A 22 -5.17 -17.06 -6.93
N TYR A 23 -5.01 -16.89 -5.62
CA TYR A 23 -5.88 -17.43 -4.57
C TYR A 23 -6.81 -16.34 -4.02
N LEU A 24 -7.24 -15.39 -4.85
CA LEU A 24 -8.00 -14.24 -4.38
C LEU A 24 -9.46 -14.64 -4.11
N GLY A 25 -9.88 -14.57 -2.86
CA GLY A 25 -11.29 -14.76 -2.51
C GLY A 25 -12.15 -13.53 -2.82
N PRO A 26 -13.48 -13.64 -2.64
CA PRO A 26 -14.36 -12.48 -2.73
C PRO A 26 -14.03 -11.42 -1.68
N ALA A 27 -14.34 -10.17 -1.98
CA ALA A 27 -14.38 -9.10 -1.00
C ALA A 27 -15.81 -8.98 -0.45
N LEU A 28 -16.03 -9.31 0.81
CA LEU A 28 -17.36 -9.35 1.41
C LEU A 28 -17.67 -8.03 2.11
N LEU A 29 -18.77 -7.39 1.73
CA LEU A 29 -19.32 -6.24 2.46
C LEU A 29 -20.42 -6.73 3.40
N LEU A 30 -20.22 -6.53 4.70
CA LEU A 30 -21.11 -7.02 5.76
C LEU A 30 -21.71 -5.85 6.55
N ASP A 31 -22.93 -6.04 7.03
CA ASP A 31 -23.55 -5.20 8.06
C ASP A 31 -22.92 -5.56 9.42
N LEU A 32 -22.31 -4.59 10.08
CA LEU A 32 -21.59 -4.84 11.33
C LEU A 32 -22.52 -5.14 12.51
N HIS A 33 -23.79 -4.74 12.45
CA HIS A 33 -24.75 -4.94 13.53
C HIS A 33 -25.23 -6.39 13.63
N ASN A 34 -25.52 -7.01 12.48
CA ASN A 34 -26.12 -8.35 12.42
C ASN A 34 -25.30 -9.39 11.63
N GLY A 35 -24.16 -8.98 11.05
CA GLY A 35 -23.29 -9.87 10.27
C GLY A 35 -23.84 -10.25 8.89
N ARG A 36 -24.96 -9.66 8.44
CA ARG A 36 -25.57 -10.00 7.16
C ARG A 36 -24.69 -9.55 6.00
N LEU A 37 -24.53 -10.42 5.01
CA LEU A 37 -23.92 -10.07 3.73
C LEU A 37 -24.77 -9.01 3.01
N VAL A 38 -24.15 -7.87 2.72
CA VAL A 38 -24.74 -6.76 1.98
C VAL A 38 -24.43 -6.91 0.50
N ALA A 39 -23.15 -7.13 0.16
CA ALA A 39 -22.69 -7.33 -1.21
C ALA A 39 -21.43 -8.20 -1.26
N GLU A 40 -21.28 -8.92 -2.37
CA GLU A 40 -20.02 -9.54 -2.76
C GLU A 40 -19.34 -8.63 -3.80
N LEU A 41 -18.12 -8.21 -3.51
CA LEU A 41 -17.26 -7.36 -4.31
C LEU A 41 -16.02 -8.14 -4.74
N ARG A 42 -15.17 -7.51 -5.56
CA ARG A 42 -13.89 -8.09 -5.99
C ARG A 42 -12.76 -7.11 -5.77
N GLY A 43 -11.72 -7.55 -5.05
CA GLY A 43 -10.47 -6.81 -4.95
C GLY A 43 -9.49 -7.43 -3.98
N GLU A 44 -8.22 -7.09 -4.19
CA GLU A 44 -7.06 -7.58 -3.42
C GLU A 44 -6.75 -6.66 -2.23
N ARG A 45 -7.10 -5.38 -2.36
CA ARG A 45 -6.79 -4.35 -1.35
C ARG A 45 -7.97 -3.44 -1.14
N GLY A 46 -8.13 -2.93 0.09
CA GLY A 46 -9.20 -2.00 0.42
C GLY A 46 -8.80 -0.97 1.47
N ALA A 47 -9.65 0.04 1.63
CA ALA A 47 -9.54 1.06 2.66
C ALA A 47 -10.91 1.69 2.97
N PRO A 48 -11.17 2.11 4.22
CA PRO A 48 -12.41 2.79 4.57
C PRO A 48 -12.41 4.26 4.14
N MET A 49 -13.56 4.78 3.69
CA MET A 49 -13.77 6.19 3.25
C MET A 49 -14.79 6.94 4.11
N GLY A 50 -15.15 6.39 5.28
CA GLY A 50 -16.20 6.91 6.15
C GLY A 50 -17.61 6.58 5.64
N ASN A 51 -18.61 6.74 6.52
CA ASN A 51 -20.05 6.56 6.22
C ASN A 51 -20.41 5.22 5.55
N GLY A 52 -19.71 4.13 5.87
CA GLY A 52 -19.97 2.81 5.27
C GLY A 52 -19.34 2.59 3.90
N ARG A 53 -18.64 3.58 3.34
CA ARG A 53 -18.00 3.50 2.02
C ARG A 53 -16.61 2.88 2.10
N PHE A 54 -16.20 2.22 1.02
CA PHE A 54 -14.91 1.57 0.90
C PHE A 54 -14.28 1.75 -0.47
N LEU A 55 -12.97 1.92 -0.48
CA LEU A 55 -12.15 1.65 -1.65
C LEU A 55 -11.89 0.15 -1.72
N VAL A 56 -11.95 -0.38 -2.93
CA VAL A 56 -11.54 -1.74 -3.28
C VAL A 56 -10.73 -1.64 -4.55
N GLY A 57 -9.56 -2.26 -4.63
CA GLY A 57 -8.83 -2.30 -5.88
C GLY A 57 -8.22 -3.64 -6.18
N LEU A 58 -7.89 -3.82 -7.45
CA LEU A 58 -7.40 -5.06 -8.01
C LEU A 58 -6.31 -4.75 -9.03
N GLN A 59 -5.35 -5.66 -9.09
CA GLN A 59 -4.32 -5.64 -10.12
C GLN A 59 -4.13 -7.03 -10.74
N GLY A 60 -3.77 -7.06 -12.02
CA GLY A 60 -3.40 -8.25 -12.77
C GLY A 60 -4.31 -8.46 -13.98
N TYR A 61 -3.79 -9.11 -15.03
CA TYR A 61 -4.53 -9.38 -16.28
C TYR A 61 -5.19 -8.12 -16.84
N ASP A 62 -4.36 -7.10 -17.12
CA ASP A 62 -4.75 -5.75 -17.58
C ASP A 62 -5.60 -4.90 -16.61
N VAL A 63 -6.01 -5.45 -15.47
CA VAL A 63 -6.65 -4.69 -14.39
C VAL A 63 -5.59 -3.92 -13.60
N PHE A 64 -5.86 -2.63 -13.38
CA PHE A 64 -5.07 -1.76 -12.51
C PHE A 64 -5.99 -0.66 -12.00
N ASP A 65 -7.00 -1.07 -11.24
CA ASP A 65 -8.17 -0.26 -10.97
C ASP A 65 -8.49 -0.24 -9.48
N THR A 66 -9.00 0.92 -9.06
CA THR A 66 -9.58 1.17 -7.74
C THR A 66 -11.01 1.62 -7.95
N TRP A 67 -11.92 1.08 -7.15
CA TRP A 67 -13.35 1.39 -7.14
C TRP A 67 -13.74 1.93 -5.78
N LEU A 68 -14.56 2.97 -5.76
CA LEU A 68 -15.25 3.43 -4.55
C LEU A 68 -16.64 2.81 -4.52
N HIS A 69 -16.93 2.03 -3.49
CA HIS A 69 -18.25 1.47 -3.25
C HIS A 69 -18.97 2.20 -2.11
N ASP A 70 -20.26 2.42 -2.29
CA ASP A 70 -21.14 2.91 -1.23
C ASP A 70 -21.46 1.82 -0.19
N ARG A 71 -22.14 2.22 0.89
CA ARG A 71 -22.54 1.36 2.01
C ARG A 71 -23.38 0.15 1.64
N ASP A 72 -23.98 0.12 0.46
CA ASP A 72 -24.79 -0.99 -0.05
C ASP A 72 -24.05 -1.82 -1.12
N GLY A 73 -22.80 -1.48 -1.42
CA GLY A 73 -22.00 -2.09 -2.48
C GLY A 73 -22.09 -1.40 -3.84
N THR A 74 -22.95 -0.39 -4.00
CA THR A 74 -23.08 0.36 -5.25
C THR A 74 -21.76 1.01 -5.64
N LEU A 75 -21.33 0.83 -6.90
CA LEU A 75 -20.16 1.52 -7.43
C LEU A 75 -20.44 3.02 -7.61
N LEU A 76 -19.66 3.88 -6.94
CA LEU A 76 -19.80 5.33 -7.03
C LEU A 76 -18.86 5.95 -8.07
N THR A 77 -17.61 5.47 -8.12
CA THR A 77 -16.57 5.97 -9.03
C THR A 77 -15.42 4.98 -9.13
N SER A 78 -14.56 5.17 -10.13
CA SER A 78 -13.42 4.28 -10.40
C SER A 78 -12.22 5.06 -10.95
N TRP A 79 -11.03 4.58 -10.66
CA TRP A 79 -9.77 5.13 -11.16
C TRP A 79 -8.87 4.02 -11.66
N ARG A 80 -8.15 4.28 -12.76
CA ARG A 80 -7.11 3.39 -13.27
C ARG A 80 -5.80 3.58 -12.49
N SER A 81 -5.85 3.24 -11.20
CA SER A 81 -4.74 3.24 -10.27
C SER A 81 -4.93 2.11 -9.25
N PHE A 82 -3.84 1.60 -8.69
CA PHE A 82 -3.85 0.60 -7.62
C PHE A 82 -2.56 0.68 -6.81
N GLY A 83 -2.67 0.56 -5.48
CA GLY A 83 -1.52 0.62 -4.58
C GLY A 83 -1.95 0.83 -3.13
N TYR A 84 -1.10 1.45 -2.31
CA TYR A 84 -1.47 1.73 -0.93
C TYR A 84 -2.35 2.99 -0.83
N TYR A 85 -3.59 2.82 -0.37
CA TYR A 85 -4.56 3.90 -0.22
C TYR A 85 -4.35 4.68 1.07
N ILE A 86 -4.38 6.01 0.96
CA ILE A 86 -4.31 6.97 2.04
C ILE A 86 -5.52 7.91 1.86
N PRO A 87 -6.68 7.58 2.44
CA PRO A 87 -7.86 8.45 2.41
C PRO A 87 -7.57 9.81 3.04
N ASP A 88 -7.90 10.87 2.34
CA ASP A 88 -7.75 12.25 2.82
C ASP A 88 -9.10 12.82 3.32
N PRO A 89 -9.12 13.80 4.25
CA PRO A 89 -10.34 14.36 4.83
C PRO A 89 -11.31 14.99 3.81
N ASP A 90 -10.80 15.43 2.66
CA ASP A 90 -11.57 16.06 1.59
C ASP A 90 -12.23 15.05 0.63
N SER A 91 -12.29 13.77 1.03
CA SER A 91 -12.76 12.64 0.20
C SER A 91 -11.89 12.32 -1.01
N THR A 92 -10.71 12.94 -1.15
CA THR A 92 -9.69 12.49 -2.09
C THR A 92 -8.89 11.33 -1.48
N VAL A 93 -8.06 10.68 -2.29
CA VAL A 93 -7.24 9.55 -1.84
C VAL A 93 -5.85 9.68 -2.41
N ARG A 94 -4.83 9.79 -1.57
CA ARG A 94 -3.45 9.58 -2.01
C ARG A 94 -3.17 8.10 -2.20
N VAL A 95 -2.49 7.74 -3.28
CA VAL A 95 -2.12 6.36 -3.59
C VAL A 95 -0.64 6.29 -3.88
N ILE A 96 0.06 5.42 -3.14
CA ILE A 96 1.40 4.98 -3.50
C ILE A 96 1.21 3.80 -4.46
N GLU A 97 1.31 4.06 -5.75
CA GLU A 97 1.00 3.05 -6.77
C GLU A 97 1.92 1.83 -6.66
N GLN A 98 1.41 0.67 -7.09
CA GLN A 98 2.19 -0.57 -7.16
C GLN A 98 2.00 -1.22 -8.52
N PRO A 99 2.49 -0.62 -9.62
CA PRO A 99 2.26 -1.16 -10.94
C PRO A 99 3.03 -2.48 -11.15
N ASN A 100 2.35 -3.52 -11.64
CA ASN A 100 2.94 -4.80 -11.99
C ASN A 100 3.42 -4.80 -13.45
N ARG A 101 4.35 -3.90 -13.77
CA ARG A 101 4.96 -3.79 -15.11
C ARG A 101 6.45 -3.50 -15.05
N THR A 102 7.15 -3.77 -16.14
CA THR A 102 8.59 -3.51 -16.30
C THR A 102 8.82 -2.67 -17.56
N PRO A 103 9.50 -1.50 -17.48
CA PRO A 103 9.98 -0.86 -16.25
C PRO A 103 8.80 -0.40 -15.36
N PRO A 104 8.97 -0.38 -14.03
CA PRO A 104 7.94 0.13 -13.15
C PRO A 104 7.75 1.64 -13.37
N SER A 105 6.52 2.08 -13.18
CA SER A 105 6.12 3.49 -13.32
C SER A 105 5.40 3.94 -12.06
N THR A 106 5.99 3.69 -10.91
CA THR A 106 5.35 3.98 -9.64
C THR A 106 5.24 5.48 -9.45
N HIS A 107 4.06 5.98 -9.10
CA HIS A 107 3.84 7.37 -8.75
C HIS A 107 3.17 7.47 -7.38
N VAL A 108 3.31 8.63 -6.76
CA VAL A 108 2.36 9.11 -5.76
C VAL A 108 1.28 9.87 -6.50
N VAL A 109 0.03 9.42 -6.43
CA VAL A 109 -1.10 10.06 -7.12
C VAL A 109 -2.19 10.45 -6.14
N ARG A 110 -3.08 11.35 -6.53
CA ARG A 110 -4.35 11.63 -5.84
C ARG A 110 -5.52 11.21 -6.73
N LEU A 111 -6.41 10.42 -6.17
CA LEU A 111 -7.70 10.07 -6.77
C LEU A 111 -8.71 11.15 -6.39
N LEU A 112 -9.31 11.77 -7.39
CA LEU A 112 -10.30 12.83 -7.23
C LEU A 112 -11.72 12.24 -7.28
N PRO A 113 -12.69 12.78 -6.52
CA PRO A 113 -14.06 12.23 -6.46
C PRO A 113 -14.77 12.08 -7.82
N ASP A 114 -14.38 12.87 -8.81
CA ASP A 114 -14.91 12.87 -10.17
C ASP A 114 -14.34 11.77 -11.08
N GLY A 115 -13.47 10.89 -10.55
CA GLY A 115 -12.76 9.87 -11.33
C GLY A 115 -11.41 10.36 -11.89
N GLY A 116 -11.06 11.63 -11.66
CA GLY A 116 -9.78 12.20 -12.06
C GLY A 116 -8.60 11.63 -11.27
N ILE A 117 -7.42 11.65 -11.88
CA ILE A 117 -6.15 11.29 -11.22
C ILE A 117 -5.19 12.46 -11.37
N GLU A 118 -4.81 13.06 -10.25
CA GLU A 118 -3.72 14.03 -10.19
C GLU A 118 -2.41 13.28 -9.94
N ARG A 119 -1.44 13.44 -10.84
CA ARG A 119 -0.15 12.78 -10.72
C ARG A 119 0.83 13.64 -9.95
N GLY A 120 1.38 13.09 -8.89
CA GLY A 120 2.52 13.60 -8.18
C GLY A 120 3.84 13.01 -8.71
N PRO A 121 4.90 13.03 -7.90
CA PRO A 121 6.23 12.58 -8.31
C PRO A 121 6.29 11.07 -8.56
N SER A 122 7.19 10.67 -9.47
CA SER A 122 7.55 9.27 -9.69
C SER A 122 8.45 8.75 -8.59
N LEU A 123 8.27 7.49 -8.20
CA LEU A 123 9.18 6.76 -7.32
C LEU A 123 10.11 5.88 -8.14
N SER A 124 11.30 5.63 -7.60
CA SER A 124 12.32 4.78 -8.23
C SER A 124 12.06 3.30 -7.94
N ALA A 125 11.48 2.99 -6.77
CA ALA A 125 11.08 1.65 -6.40
C ALA A 125 9.81 1.22 -7.15
N GLY A 126 9.89 0.06 -7.82
CA GLY A 126 8.73 -0.48 -8.54
C GLY A 126 7.62 -1.03 -7.64
N ARG A 127 7.97 -1.50 -6.45
CA ARG A 127 7.03 -1.92 -5.41
C ARG A 127 7.58 -1.46 -4.06
N PRO A 128 7.33 -0.19 -3.66
CA PRO A 128 7.72 0.25 -2.33
C PRO A 128 7.01 -0.59 -1.26
N PRO A 129 7.59 -0.74 -0.05
CA PRO A 129 6.89 -1.38 1.06
C PRO A 129 5.69 -0.53 1.50
N THR A 130 4.83 -1.11 2.34
CA THR A 130 3.66 -0.41 2.88
C THR A 130 4.08 0.91 3.53
N PRO A 131 3.50 2.05 3.10
CA PRO A 131 3.80 3.34 3.68
C PRO A 131 3.24 3.42 5.10
N VAL A 132 3.78 4.36 5.87
CA VAL A 132 3.21 4.77 7.15
C VAL A 132 2.60 6.15 6.98
N VAL A 133 1.44 6.39 7.57
CA VAL A 133 0.82 7.72 7.62
C VAL A 133 0.99 8.27 9.02
N LEU A 134 1.60 9.45 9.14
CA LEU A 134 1.77 10.17 10.40
C LEU A 134 0.46 10.85 10.83
N ALA A 135 0.39 11.32 12.07
CA ALA A 135 -0.82 11.91 12.65
C ALA A 135 -1.28 13.20 11.93
N ASP A 136 -0.34 13.93 11.32
CA ASP A 136 -0.58 15.11 10.48
C ASP A 136 -0.99 14.76 9.04
N GLY A 137 -1.07 13.46 8.71
CA GLY A 137 -1.36 12.92 7.38
C GLY A 137 -0.17 12.86 6.43
N THR A 138 1.05 13.12 6.89
CA THR A 138 2.26 12.94 6.10
C THR A 138 2.50 11.45 5.82
N ALA A 139 2.70 11.09 4.56
CA ALA A 139 2.97 9.72 4.15
C ALA A 139 4.49 9.46 4.08
N MET A 140 4.97 8.53 4.91
CA MET A 140 6.35 8.07 4.94
C MET A 140 6.51 6.86 4.01
N VAL A 141 7.34 7.02 2.98
CA VAL A 141 7.55 6.01 1.93
C VAL A 141 9.03 5.70 1.81
N LEU A 142 9.38 4.42 1.78
CA LEU A 142 10.74 3.99 1.46
C LEU A 142 10.87 3.75 -0.04
N ASP A 143 11.63 4.61 -0.70
CA ASP A 143 11.90 4.61 -2.14
C ASP A 143 13.37 4.27 -2.40
N GLN A 144 13.65 3.01 -2.76
CA GLN A 144 15.00 2.53 -3.10
C GLN A 144 16.08 2.91 -2.06
N GLY A 145 15.77 2.68 -0.77
CA GLY A 145 16.69 2.98 0.34
C GLY A 145 16.70 4.45 0.78
N VAL A 146 15.88 5.31 0.16
CA VAL A 146 15.64 6.69 0.57
C VAL A 146 14.28 6.78 1.26
N LEU A 147 14.25 7.23 2.51
CA LEU A 147 13.01 7.55 3.22
C LEU A 147 12.53 8.93 2.78
N ARG A 148 11.32 8.99 2.22
CA ARG A 148 10.67 10.21 1.75
C ARG A 148 9.39 10.50 2.52
N ALA A 149 9.10 11.78 2.73
CA ALA A 149 7.84 12.26 3.27
C ALA A 149 7.02 12.90 2.16
N PHE A 150 5.73 12.57 2.07
CA PHE A 150 4.78 13.17 1.13
C PHE A 150 3.63 13.83 1.88
N ASP A 151 3.43 15.12 1.64
CA ASP A 151 2.36 15.89 2.27
C ASP A 151 1.03 15.76 1.50
N TRP A 152 0.03 16.52 1.94
CA TRP A 152 -1.28 16.63 1.32
C TRP A 152 -1.26 17.28 -0.05
N SER A 153 -0.16 17.86 -0.51
CA SER A 153 -0.01 18.50 -1.82
C SER A 153 0.76 17.63 -2.82
N LEU A 154 1.00 16.36 -2.48
CA LEU A 154 1.85 15.41 -3.22
C LEU A 154 3.33 15.81 -3.28
N ARG A 155 3.75 16.83 -2.53
CA ARG A 155 5.16 17.24 -2.51
C ARG A 155 5.95 16.24 -1.68
N GLY A 156 7.00 15.71 -2.30
CA GLY A 156 7.92 14.77 -1.68
C GLY A 156 9.20 15.45 -1.25
N GLU A 157 9.64 15.18 -0.02
CA GLU A 157 10.98 15.54 0.45
C GLU A 157 11.76 14.31 0.89
N GLU A 158 13.09 14.34 0.71
CA GLU A 158 13.99 13.33 1.24
C GLU A 158 14.23 13.61 2.72
N VAL A 159 13.80 12.67 3.58
CA VAL A 159 14.03 12.77 5.03
C VAL A 159 15.38 12.17 5.38
N ALA A 160 15.72 11.02 4.80
CA ALA A 160 17.00 10.36 5.03
C ALA A 160 17.35 9.38 3.91
N ARG A 161 18.64 9.30 3.58
CA ARG A 161 19.22 8.24 2.77
C ARG A 161 19.76 7.14 3.69
N LEU A 162 19.10 5.98 3.68
CA LEU A 162 19.43 4.88 4.59
C LEU A 162 20.44 3.93 3.96
N LEU A 163 20.23 3.60 2.69
CA LEU A 163 21.06 2.66 1.94
C LEU A 163 21.06 3.03 0.46
N SER A 164 22.21 2.89 -0.20
CA SER A 164 22.27 2.98 -1.67
C SER A 164 22.04 1.59 -2.26
N VAL A 165 20.86 1.37 -2.83
CA VAL A 165 20.49 0.10 -3.46
C VAL A 165 20.44 0.30 -4.97
N GLU A 166 21.12 -0.54 -5.75
CA GLU A 166 20.97 -0.54 -7.20
C GLU A 166 19.57 -1.00 -7.61
N PRO A 167 18.90 -0.38 -8.61
CA PRO A 167 17.53 -0.74 -8.99
C PRO A 167 17.33 -2.23 -9.31
N ASN A 168 18.32 -2.85 -9.96
CA ASN A 168 18.31 -4.27 -10.32
C ASN A 168 18.50 -5.22 -9.13
N LYS A 169 18.94 -4.73 -7.96
CA LYS A 169 19.18 -5.50 -6.74
C LYS A 169 18.08 -5.33 -5.70
N LEU A 170 17.05 -4.51 -5.94
CA LEU A 170 15.97 -4.23 -4.98
C LEU A 170 15.34 -5.49 -4.34
N HIS A 171 15.22 -6.59 -5.09
CA HIS A 171 14.68 -7.86 -4.61
C HIS A 171 15.52 -8.53 -3.52
N LEU A 172 16.82 -8.19 -3.41
CA LEU A 172 17.72 -8.65 -2.35
C LEU A 172 17.56 -7.84 -1.06
N PHE A 173 16.77 -6.78 -1.07
CA PHE A 173 16.61 -5.86 0.07
C PHE A 173 15.14 -5.75 0.51
N PRO A 174 14.48 -6.85 0.94
CA PRO A 174 13.17 -6.75 1.56
C PRO A 174 13.19 -5.73 2.71
N SER A 175 12.19 -4.86 2.71
CA SER A 175 12.14 -3.71 3.60
C SER A 175 10.76 -3.51 4.20
N ARG A 176 10.72 -2.83 5.34
CA ARG A 176 9.49 -2.50 6.08
C ARG A 176 9.64 -1.16 6.77
N VAL A 177 8.57 -0.38 6.74
CA VAL A 177 8.40 0.84 7.53
C VAL A 177 7.30 0.55 8.57
N ARG A 178 7.51 0.94 9.83
CA ARG A 178 6.54 0.75 10.91
C ARG A 178 6.50 1.98 11.81
N LEU A 179 5.31 2.35 12.26
CA LEU A 179 5.09 3.37 13.29
C LEU A 179 4.59 2.70 14.57
N GLU A 180 5.23 3.01 15.69
CA GLU A 180 4.79 2.61 17.04
C GLU A 180 4.77 3.85 17.92
N GLY A 181 3.58 4.35 18.25
CA GLY A 181 3.44 5.64 18.91
C GLY A 181 3.98 6.76 18.03
N ASP A 182 4.99 7.47 18.51
CA ASP A 182 5.72 8.52 17.82
C ASP A 182 7.02 8.03 17.17
N ARG A 183 7.27 6.71 17.16
CA ARG A 183 8.53 6.14 16.70
C ARG A 183 8.40 5.46 15.35
N LEU A 184 9.08 5.97 14.34
CA LEU A 184 9.18 5.37 13.02
C LEU A 184 10.41 4.47 12.94
N THR A 185 10.21 3.19 12.67
CA THR A 185 11.29 2.22 12.42
C THR A 185 11.31 1.82 10.95
N VAL A 186 12.47 1.96 10.32
CA VAL A 186 12.74 1.41 8.99
C VAL A 186 13.68 0.22 9.13
N THR A 187 13.28 -0.93 8.60
CA THR A 187 14.11 -2.13 8.52
C THR A 187 14.39 -2.44 7.06
N VAL A 188 15.65 -2.66 6.72
CA VAL A 188 16.09 -3.18 5.42
C VAL A 188 16.94 -4.42 5.68
N THR A 189 16.53 -5.54 5.10
CA THR A 189 17.21 -6.82 5.27
C THR A 189 17.91 -7.17 3.96
N GLU A 190 19.23 -7.28 3.96
CA GLU A 190 20.00 -7.78 2.81
C GLU A 190 20.01 -9.31 2.82
N LEU A 191 19.55 -9.90 1.72
CA LEU A 191 19.64 -11.33 1.46
C LEU A 191 20.93 -11.60 0.67
N ARG A 192 21.92 -12.22 1.31
CA ARG A 192 23.13 -12.70 0.63
C ARG A 192 22.96 -14.18 0.30
N ASN A 193 22.99 -14.48 -0.99
CA ASN A 193 23.24 -15.85 -1.44
C ASN A 193 24.71 -16.16 -1.14
N LEU A 194 24.97 -16.98 -0.12
CA LEU A 194 26.26 -17.64 -0.01
C LEU A 194 26.36 -18.59 -1.20
N ALA A 195 27.29 -18.33 -2.12
CA ALA A 195 27.66 -19.31 -3.12
C ALA A 195 28.12 -20.58 -2.39
N GLN A 196 27.30 -21.63 -2.41
CA GLN A 196 27.64 -22.87 -1.74
C GLN A 196 28.64 -23.65 -2.58
N VAL A 197 29.85 -23.78 -2.04
CA VAL A 197 30.61 -25.02 -2.21
C VAL A 197 29.85 -26.08 -1.41
N GLN A 198 29.10 -26.95 -2.11
CA GLN A 198 28.60 -28.25 -1.63
C GLN A 198 27.65 -28.29 -0.42
N ALA A 199 26.49 -27.61 -0.48
CA ALA A 199 25.35 -27.99 0.37
C ALA A 199 24.05 -28.00 -0.45
N VAL A 200 23.08 -28.82 -0.03
CA VAL A 200 21.88 -29.18 -0.79
C VAL A 200 20.73 -28.17 -0.61
N GLU A 201 20.88 -27.19 0.28
CA GLU A 201 19.94 -26.07 0.43
C GLU A 201 20.70 -24.76 0.65
N PRO A 202 20.42 -23.69 -0.11
CA PRO A 202 21.13 -22.42 0.02
C PRO A 202 20.89 -21.81 1.40
N VAL A 203 21.96 -21.69 2.20
CA VAL A 203 21.93 -20.89 3.43
C VAL A 203 21.98 -19.42 3.02
N GLN A 204 20.88 -18.71 3.18
CA GLN A 204 20.85 -17.26 3.03
C GLN A 204 21.52 -16.62 4.26
N ALA A 205 22.64 -15.94 4.06
CA ALA A 205 23.16 -15.04 5.08
C ALA A 205 22.32 -13.77 5.07
N VAL A 206 21.84 -13.36 6.25
CA VAL A 206 20.89 -12.26 6.40
C VAL A 206 21.57 -11.15 7.19
N GLU A 207 21.77 -9.99 6.57
CA GLU A 207 22.22 -8.78 7.26
C GLU A 207 21.02 -7.84 7.46
N ARG A 208 20.72 -7.47 8.71
CA ARG A 208 19.57 -6.64 9.03
C ARG A 208 20.02 -5.24 9.47
N ASN A 209 19.67 -4.25 8.66
CA ASN A 209 19.89 -2.85 8.96
C ASN A 209 18.60 -2.20 9.49
N GLN A 210 18.70 -1.43 10.57
CA GLN A 210 17.55 -0.81 11.22
C GLN A 210 17.85 0.64 11.60
N TRP A 211 16.94 1.54 11.23
CA TRP A 211 16.97 2.96 11.59
C TRP A 211 15.70 3.32 12.35
N THR A 212 15.82 4.25 13.30
CA THR A 212 14.72 4.73 14.13
C THR A 212 14.69 6.25 14.11
N PHE A 213 13.51 6.82 13.88
CA PHE A 213 13.26 8.25 13.87
C PHE A 213 12.19 8.59 14.91
N ALA A 214 12.34 9.73 15.58
CA ALA A 214 11.29 10.31 16.40
C ALA A 214 10.42 11.22 15.52
N CYS A 215 9.12 10.96 15.49
CA CYS A 215 8.13 11.78 14.81
C CYS A 215 7.58 12.80 15.81
N GLN A 216 7.99 14.05 15.73
CA GLN A 216 7.39 15.08 16.56
C GLN A 216 5.91 15.24 16.20
N GLN A 217 5.03 15.20 17.20
CA GLN A 217 3.65 15.62 17.00
C GLN A 217 3.66 17.15 16.87
N ALA A 218 3.21 17.67 15.73
CA ALA A 218 2.89 19.08 15.64
C ALA A 218 1.82 19.37 16.70
N GLY A 219 2.17 20.23 17.68
CA GLY A 219 1.26 20.64 18.74
C GLY A 219 -0.04 21.16 18.15
N ARG A 220 -1.17 20.66 18.67
CA ARG A 220 -2.51 21.13 18.35
C ARG A 220 -2.72 22.57 18.79
#